data_AF-A0A838PAD2-F1
#
_entry.id   AF-A0A838PAD2-F1
#
_cell.length_a   1.000
_cell.length_b   1.000
_cell.length_c   1.000
_cell.angle_alpha   90.00
_cell.angle_beta   90.00
_cell.angle_gamma   90.00
#
_symmetry.space_group_name_H-M   'P 1'
#
loop_
_entity.id
_entity.type
_entity.pdbx_description
1 polymer ?
#
loop_
_entity_poly.entity_id
_entity_poly.type
_entity_poly.pdbx_seq_one_letter_code
_entity_poly.pdbx_strand_id
1 'polypeptide(L)'
;MRITDVESFEELASRSQDAPVVVFKHSTTCPISAAAYEEMSRFDGEVALVEVQRALSLSKAIERKTGVPHESPQVLVLRKGKVVWDASHWKVKADAVQQAVKNADDSGPGQ
;
A
#
# COMPACT_ATOMS: atom_id res chain seq x y z
N MET A 1 0.41 -0.02 -11.09
CA MET A 1 0.08 -1.42 -11.48
C MET A 1 -1.17 -1.89 -10.72
N ARG A 2 -2.04 -2.75 -11.28
CA ARG A 2 -3.18 -3.33 -10.54
C ARG A 2 -2.91 -4.82 -10.27
N ILE A 3 -3.21 -5.28 -9.06
CA ILE A 3 -3.02 -6.67 -8.63
C ILE A 3 -4.31 -7.22 -8.02
N THR A 4 -4.56 -8.52 -8.19
CA THR A 4 -5.81 -9.17 -7.75
C THR A 4 -5.60 -10.45 -6.93
N ASP A 5 -4.39 -10.98 -6.95
CA ASP A 5 -4.02 -12.30 -6.45
C ASP A 5 -2.81 -12.22 -5.51
N VAL A 6 -2.63 -13.28 -4.72
CA VAL A 6 -1.62 -13.35 -3.66
C VAL A 6 -0.21 -13.42 -4.23
N GLU A 7 -0.02 -14.08 -5.38
CA GLU A 7 1.28 -14.24 -6.03
C GLU A 7 1.86 -12.88 -6.41
N SER A 8 1.06 -12.03 -7.07
CA SER A 8 1.47 -10.65 -7.39
C SER A 8 1.88 -9.84 -6.15
N PHE A 9 1.23 -10.07 -5.01
CA PHE A 9 1.60 -9.40 -3.75
C PHE A 9 2.90 -9.95 -3.16
N GLU A 10 3.17 -11.25 -3.30
CA GLU A 10 4.43 -11.86 -2.87
C GLU A 10 5.62 -11.37 -3.70
N GLU A 11 5.43 -11.18 -5.00
CA GLU A 11 6.43 -10.54 -5.86
C GLU A 11 6.73 -9.11 -5.41
N LEU A 12 5.70 -8.31 -5.11
CA LEU A 12 5.87 -6.96 -4.58
C LEU A 12 6.57 -6.95 -3.22
N ALA A 13 6.20 -7.87 -2.32
CA ALA A 13 6.89 -8.03 -1.04
C ALA A 13 8.37 -8.41 -1.24
N SER A 14 8.70 -9.18 -2.29
CA SER A 14 10.08 -9.52 -2.63
C SER A 14 10.84 -8.31 -3.19
N ARG A 15 10.22 -7.53 -4.08
CA ARG A 15 10.79 -6.26 -4.57
C ARG A 15 11.03 -5.25 -3.45
N SER A 16 10.26 -5.35 -2.37
CA SER A 16 10.44 -4.48 -1.20
C SER A 16 11.78 -4.65 -0.48
N GLN A 17 12.55 -5.70 -0.80
CA GLN A 17 13.90 -5.88 -0.30
C GLN A 17 14.87 -4.81 -0.85
N ASP A 18 14.70 -4.42 -2.11
CA ASP A 18 15.57 -3.46 -2.80
C ASP A 18 15.08 -2.01 -2.65
N ALA A 19 13.78 -1.77 -2.87
CA ALA A 19 13.16 -0.44 -2.87
C ALA A 19 11.84 -0.45 -2.10
N PRO A 20 11.38 0.63 -1.45
CA PRO A 20 10.09 0.60 -0.77
C PRO A 20 8.97 0.45 -1.80
N VAL A 21 7.92 -0.30 -1.45
CA VAL A 21 6.79 -0.58 -2.35
C VAL A 21 5.50 -0.08 -1.73
N VAL A 22 4.67 0.59 -2.54
CA VAL A 22 3.39 1.14 -2.08
C VAL A 22 2.24 0.28 -2.58
N VAL A 23 1.38 -0.17 -1.66
CA VAL A 23 0.15 -0.89 -1.95
C VAL A 23 -1.04 -0.04 -1.53
N PHE A 24 -1.96 0.23 -2.46
CA PHE A 24 -3.18 1.00 -2.19
C PHE A 24 -4.42 0.13 -2.37
N LYS A 25 -5.16 -0.10 -1.29
CA LYS A 25 -6.47 -0.75 -1.29
C LYS A 25 -7.56 0.29 -1.49
N HIS A 26 -8.21 0.21 -2.63
CA HIS A 26 -9.26 1.12 -3.07
C HIS A 26 -10.61 0.39 -3.18
N SER A 27 -11.66 1.05 -2.68
CA SER A 27 -13.05 0.65 -2.85
C SER A 27 -13.74 1.60 -3.82
N THR A 28 -14.02 1.11 -5.02
CA THR A 28 -14.71 1.87 -6.08
C THR A 28 -16.15 2.29 -5.74
N THR A 29 -16.73 1.78 -4.65
CA THR A 29 -18.12 2.06 -4.23
C THR A 29 -18.19 2.94 -2.99
N CYS A 30 -17.05 3.42 -2.47
CA CYS A 30 -16.99 4.27 -1.28
C CYS A 30 -16.49 5.67 -1.64
N PRO A 31 -17.25 6.74 -1.36
CA PRO A 31 -16.85 8.11 -1.71
C PRO A 31 -15.56 8.56 -1.01
N ILE A 32 -15.31 8.10 0.22
CA ILE A 32 -14.06 8.38 0.94
C ILE A 32 -12.87 7.74 0.20
N SER A 33 -13.08 6.57 -0.40
CA SER A 33 -12.04 5.90 -1.17
C SER A 33 -11.77 6.57 -2.51
N ALA A 34 -12.77 7.19 -3.12
CA ALA A 34 -12.59 8.03 -4.31
C ALA A 34 -11.70 9.24 -4.02
N ALA A 35 -11.95 9.95 -2.90
CA ALA A 35 -11.11 11.06 -2.48
C ALA A 35 -9.65 10.63 -2.20
N ALA A 36 -9.47 9.49 -1.54
CA ALA A 36 -8.14 8.91 -1.33
C ALA A 36 -7.46 8.49 -2.65
N TYR A 37 -8.23 8.04 -3.65
CA TYR A 37 -7.71 7.70 -4.97
C TYR A 37 -7.22 8.93 -5.73
N GLU A 38 -7.95 10.05 -5.64
CA GLU A 38 -7.49 11.35 -6.18
C GLU A 38 -6.20 11.82 -5.50
N GLU A 39 -6.11 11.69 -4.18
CA GLU A 39 -4.87 12.00 -3.45
C GLU A 39 -3.72 11.11 -3.93
N MET A 40 -3.92 9.80 -4.04
CA MET A 40 -2.90 8.87 -4.52
C MET A 40 -2.49 9.11 -5.98
N SER A 41 -3.33 9.77 -6.79
CA SER A 41 -2.95 10.20 -8.15
C SER A 41 -1.89 11.32 -8.14
N ARG A 42 -1.68 12.01 -7.02
CA ARG A 42 -0.67 13.06 -6.84
C ARG A 42 0.66 12.54 -6.30
N PHE A 43 0.70 11.28 -5.87
CA PHE A 43 1.92 10.64 -5.39
C PHE A 43 2.84 10.33 -6.57
N ASP A 44 4.12 10.70 -6.45
CA ASP A 44 5.12 10.48 -7.48
C ASP A 44 5.89 9.18 -7.20
N GLY A 45 5.35 8.07 -7.70
CA GLY A 45 5.92 6.74 -7.54
C GLY A 45 5.00 5.61 -8.00
N GLU A 46 5.55 4.40 -8.03
CA GLU A 46 4.76 3.22 -8.40
C GLU A 46 3.82 2.81 -7.26
N VAL A 47 2.53 2.66 -7.58
CA VAL A 47 1.50 2.16 -6.66
C VAL A 47 0.91 0.86 -7.20
N ALA A 48 0.90 -0.17 -6.36
CA ALA A 48 0.16 -1.40 -6.57
C ALA A 48 -1.28 -1.23 -6.06
N LEU A 49 -2.21 -1.09 -6.99
CA LEU A 49 -3.63 -0.88 -6.72
C LEU A 49 -4.36 -2.21 -6.51
N VAL A 50 -5.06 -2.34 -5.39
CA VAL A 50 -5.92 -3.46 -5.04
C VAL A 50 -7.36 -2.96 -5.01
N GLU A 51 -8.18 -3.36 -5.99
CA GLU A 51 -9.63 -3.11 -5.95
C GLU A 51 -10.28 -4.13 -5.02
N VAL A 52 -10.70 -3.70 -3.83
CA VAL A 52 -11.12 -4.62 -2.76
C VAL A 52 -12.34 -5.47 -3.13
N GLN A 53 -13.23 -4.95 -3.99
CA GLN A 53 -14.41 -5.69 -4.49
C GLN A 53 -14.05 -6.84 -5.42
N ARG A 54 -12.89 -6.77 -6.09
CA ARG A 54 -12.41 -7.80 -7.03
C ARG A 54 -11.34 -8.70 -6.42
N ALA A 55 -10.74 -8.27 -5.32
CA ALA A 55 -9.56 -8.89 -4.73
C ALA A 55 -9.77 -9.22 -3.26
N LEU A 56 -10.91 -9.83 -2.90
CA LEU A 56 -11.24 -10.20 -1.51
C LEU A 56 -10.22 -11.17 -0.92
N SER A 57 -9.86 -12.21 -1.66
CA SER A 57 -8.87 -13.21 -1.24
C SER A 57 -7.50 -12.58 -0.99
N LEU A 58 -7.06 -11.70 -1.90
CA LEU A 58 -5.83 -10.93 -1.75
C LEU A 58 -5.91 -9.98 -0.54
N SER A 59 -7.01 -9.25 -0.37
CA SER A 59 -7.19 -8.32 0.75
C SER A 59 -7.03 -9.02 2.11
N LYS A 60 -7.62 -10.22 2.26
CA LYS A 60 -7.45 -11.06 3.45
C LYS A 60 -6.03 -11.62 3.57
N ALA A 61 -5.38 -11.96 2.46
CA ALA A 61 -4.00 -12.46 2.48
C ALA A 61 -3.02 -11.37 2.91
N ILE A 62 -3.19 -10.13 2.45
CA ILE A 62 -2.39 -8.98 2.88
C ILE A 62 -2.51 -8.80 4.40
N GLU A 63 -3.73 -8.82 4.95
CA GLU A 63 -3.93 -8.72 6.40
C GLU A 63 -3.19 -9.83 7.15
N ARG A 64 -3.36 -11.10 6.75
CA ARG A 64 -2.67 -12.23 7.42
C ARG A 64 -1.15 -12.15 7.32
N LYS A 65 -0.61 -11.72 6.18
CA LYS A 65 0.85 -11.65 5.93
C LYS A 65 1.50 -10.47 6.64
N THR A 66 0.81 -9.34 6.71
CA THR A 66 1.36 -8.10 7.26
C THR A 66 1.00 -7.87 8.72
N GLY A 67 -0.04 -8.54 9.22
CA GLY A 67 -0.64 -8.29 10.54
C GLY A 67 -1.45 -6.98 10.60
N VAL A 68 -1.52 -6.21 9.51
CA VAL A 68 -2.26 -4.95 9.45
C VAL A 68 -3.72 -5.22 9.07
N PRO A 69 -4.69 -4.86 9.93
CA PRO A 69 -6.11 -5.07 9.66
C PRO A 69 -6.54 -4.46 8.32
N HIS A 70 -7.45 -5.12 7.62
CA HIS A 70 -8.01 -4.59 6.39
C HIS A 70 -8.81 -3.32 6.66
N GLU A 71 -8.45 -2.24 5.97
CA GLU A 71 -9.25 -1.01 5.85
C GLU A 71 -9.41 -0.60 4.38
N SER A 72 -10.41 0.23 4.08
CA SER A 72 -10.60 0.81 2.75
C SER A 72 -11.23 2.21 2.82
N PRO A 73 -10.60 3.26 2.23
CA PRO A 73 -9.29 3.24 1.58
C PRO A 73 -8.14 2.95 2.57
N GLN A 74 -7.09 2.28 2.11
CA GLN A 74 -5.88 2.01 2.90
C GLN A 74 -4.64 1.98 2.03
N VAL A 75 -3.56 2.63 2.46
CA VAL A 75 -2.23 2.57 1.85
C VAL A 75 -1.29 1.86 2.82
N LEU A 76 -0.45 0.98 2.29
CA LEU A 76 0.63 0.30 2.99
C LEU A 76 1.94 0.59 2.26
N VAL A 77 2.97 0.99 3.00
CA VAL A 77 4.36 1.09 2.50
C VAL A 77 5.13 -0.09 3.05
N LEU A 78 5.67 -0.91 2.15
CA LEU A 78 6.45 -2.09 2.46
C LEU A 78 7.94 -1.83 2.23
N ARG A 79 8.78 -2.31 3.15
CA ARG A 79 10.24 -2.34 3.01
C ARG A 79 10.77 -3.59 3.72
N LYS A 80 11.70 -4.30 3.08
CA LYS A 80 12.27 -5.56 3.57
C LYS A 80 11.21 -6.58 3.97
N GLY A 81 10.13 -6.67 3.20
CA GLY A 81 9.02 -7.61 3.39
C GLY A 81 8.07 -7.27 4.54
N LYS A 82 8.23 -6.10 5.19
CA LYS A 82 7.40 -5.66 6.31
C LYS A 82 6.69 -4.35 5.98
N VAL A 83 5.50 -4.16 6.53
CA VAL A 83 4.84 -2.86 6.52
C VAL A 83 5.57 -1.94 7.49
N VAL A 84 6.13 -0.85 6.98
CA VAL A 84 6.85 0.17 7.77
C VAL A 84 5.99 1.40 8.02
N TRP A 85 4.92 1.57 7.25
CA TRP A 85 3.94 2.63 7.42
C TRP A 85 2.60 2.24 6.80
N ASP A 86 1.51 2.67 7.43
CA ASP A 86 0.16 2.54 6.90
C ASP A 86 -0.68 3.79 7.18
N ALA A 87 -1.68 4.01 6.33
CA ALA A 87 -2.72 5.01 6.55
C ALA A 87 -4.02 4.57 5.90
N SER A 88 -5.15 5.01 6.47
CA SER A 88 -6.48 4.69 5.97
C SER A 88 -7.43 5.88 6.01
N HIS A 89 -8.55 5.77 5.29
CA HIS A 89 -9.59 6.79 5.25
C HIS A 89 -9.02 8.18 4.92
N TRP A 90 -9.30 9.18 5.76
CA TRP A 90 -8.87 10.56 5.59
C TRP A 90 -7.37 10.80 5.81
N LYS A 91 -6.66 9.80 6.35
CA LYS A 91 -5.21 9.87 6.58
C LYS A 91 -4.42 9.56 5.30
N VAL A 92 -5.06 9.04 4.26
CA VAL A 92 -4.42 8.81 2.97
C VAL A 92 -4.15 10.16 2.30
N LYS A 93 -2.87 10.56 2.29
CA LYS A 93 -2.36 11.82 1.74
C LYS A 93 -1.10 11.55 0.93
N ALA A 94 -1.01 12.08 -0.29
CA ALA A 94 0.15 11.87 -1.16
C ALA A 94 1.47 12.27 -0.48
N ASP A 95 1.49 13.43 0.17
CA ASP A 95 2.67 13.95 0.87
C ASP A 95 3.12 13.01 2.01
N ALA A 96 2.17 12.50 2.79
CA ALA A 96 2.46 11.54 3.86
C ALA A 96 3.02 10.21 3.31
N VAL A 97 2.48 9.72 2.19
CA VAL A 97 2.99 8.52 1.52
C VAL A 97 4.38 8.78 0.95
N GLN A 98 4.61 9.93 0.33
CA GLN A 98 5.92 10.33 -0.19
C GLN A 98 6.98 10.37 0.92
N GLN A 99 6.63 10.96 2.06
CA GLN A 99 7.52 11.02 3.21
C GLN A 99 7.79 9.62 3.78
N ALA A 100 6.77 8.77 3.88
CA ALA A 100 6.92 7.40 4.33
C ALA A 100 7.85 6.58 3.43
N VAL A 101 7.74 6.73 2.10
CA VAL A 101 8.63 6.08 1.13
C VAL A 101 10.06 6.59 1.27
N LYS A 102 10.27 7.91 1.37
CA LYS A 102 11.61 8.49 1.59
C LYS A 102 12.25 7.98 2.88
N ASN A 103 11.51 7.97 3.98
CA ASN A 103 12.00 7.46 5.28
C ASN A 103 12.33 5.97 5.22
N ALA A 104 11.52 5.17 4.52
CA ALA A 104 11.73 3.74 4.36
C ALA A 104 12.95 3.42 3.50
N ASP A 105 13.27 4.26 2.51
CA ASP A 105 14.44 4.11 1.67
C ASP A 105 15.73 4.47 2.43
N ASP A 106 15.70 5.59 3.17
CA ASP A 106 16.82 6.10 3.98
C ASP A 106 17.20 5.17 5.15
N SER A 107 16.27 4.31 5.60
CA SER A 107 16.48 3.32 6.68
C SER A 107 17.31 2.07 6.26
N GLY A 108 18.27 2.21 5.32
CA GLY A 108 19.38 1.27 5.13
C GLY A 108 20.28 1.21 6.38
N PRO A 109 20.94 0.06 6.69
CA PRO A 109 21.24 -0.33 8.08
C PRO A 109 22.14 0.69 8.79
N GLY A 110 21.59 1.37 9.79
CA GLY A 110 22.32 2.40 10.52
C GLY A 110 21.57 2.91 11.74
N GLN A 111 21.25 2.02 12.69
CA GLN A 111 21.46 2.25 14.12
C GLN A 111 21.86 0.92 14.78
#